data_AF-A0A662UZ96-F1
#
_entry.id   AF-A0A662UZ96-F1
#
_cell.length_a   1.000
_cell.length_b   1.000
_cell.length_c   1.000
_cell.angle_alpha   90.00
_cell.angle_beta   90.00
_cell.angle_gamma   90.00
#
_symmetry.space_group_name_H-M   'P 1'
#
loop_
_entity.id
_entity.type
_entity.pdbx_description
1 polymer ?
#
loop_
_entity_poly.entity_id
_entity_poly.type
_entity_poly.pdbx_seq_one_letter_code
_entity_poly.pdbx_strand_id
1 'polypeptide(L)'
;MDRDVGRGPIKNAPELERSTWLVVEAVLPGGEVVRLEADPEEFLECLDRECLSDLYETYVKPLTGSEAVAAEWLVVKGSKIVKYSLEEGVAYVVVRRVDRDLASVISELGGLRGRSVLRRELS
;
A
#
# COMPACT_ATOMS: atom_id res chain seq x y z
N MET A 1 -17.18 -36.98 38.27
CA MET A 1 -16.63 -37.38 36.96
C MET A 1 -16.12 -36.12 36.32
N ASP A 2 -14.81 -35.98 36.37
CA ASP A 2 -14.04 -34.78 36.08
C ASP A 2 -13.61 -34.72 34.61
N ARG A 3 -13.58 -33.49 34.09
CA ARG A 3 -12.63 -32.94 33.11
C ARG A 3 -12.85 -33.17 31.62
N ASP A 4 -13.49 -32.16 31.03
CA ASP A 4 -12.99 -31.41 29.88
C ASP A 4 -11.45 -31.42 29.74
N VAL A 5 -10.97 -31.68 28.53
CA VAL A 5 -9.79 -31.13 27.82
C VAL A 5 -9.33 -32.16 26.78
N GLY A 6 -9.32 -31.79 25.49
CA GLY A 6 -8.65 -32.63 24.50
C GLY A 6 -8.77 -32.28 23.03
N ARG A 7 -8.32 -31.09 22.63
CA ARG A 7 -7.67 -30.81 21.33
C ARG A 7 -8.36 -31.37 20.07
N GLY A 8 -9.28 -30.58 19.52
CA GLY A 8 -9.52 -30.63 18.07
C GLY A 8 -8.25 -30.25 17.32
N PRO A 9 -7.96 -30.86 16.15
CA PRO A 9 -6.77 -30.55 15.38
C PRO A 9 -6.76 -29.05 15.05
N ILE A 10 -5.57 -28.46 15.21
CA ILE A 10 -5.22 -27.11 14.80
C ILE A 10 -5.81 -26.92 13.40
N LYS A 11 -6.75 -25.99 13.27
CA LYS A 11 -7.11 -25.45 11.96
C LYS A 11 -5.81 -24.91 11.41
N ASN A 12 -5.17 -25.68 10.53
CA ASN A 12 -4.35 -25.09 9.50
C ASN A 12 -5.28 -24.08 8.83
N ALA A 13 -5.19 -22.83 9.27
CA ALA A 13 -5.83 -21.74 8.56
C ALA A 13 -5.29 -21.89 7.14
N PRO A 14 -6.17 -22.09 6.14
CA PRO A 14 -5.71 -22.22 4.77
C PRO A 14 -4.82 -21.01 4.52
N GLU A 15 -3.62 -21.24 3.99
CA GLU A 15 -2.83 -20.19 3.37
C GLU A 15 -3.82 -19.34 2.61
N LEU A 16 -4.01 -18.10 3.09
CA LEU A 16 -4.98 -17.17 2.56
C LEU A 16 -4.91 -17.33 1.04
N GLU A 17 -6.05 -17.58 0.40
CA GLU A 17 -6.26 -17.20 -0.98
C GLU A 17 -6.14 -15.67 -1.02
N ARG A 18 -4.92 -15.15 -0.75
CA ARG A 18 -4.56 -13.76 -0.84
C ARG A 18 -4.89 -13.40 -2.25
N SER A 19 -5.87 -12.52 -2.41
CA SER A 19 -6.40 -12.05 -3.68
C SER A 19 -5.32 -12.03 -4.76
N THR A 20 -5.16 -13.14 -5.50
CA THR A 20 -4.02 -13.44 -6.40
C THR A 20 -3.93 -12.49 -7.59
N TRP A 21 -4.86 -11.55 -7.64
CA TRP A 21 -5.19 -10.66 -8.73
C TRP A 21 -4.71 -9.24 -8.41
N LEU A 22 -4.32 -8.95 -7.15
CA LEU A 22 -3.80 -7.67 -6.71
C LEU A 22 -2.32 -7.76 -6.36
N VAL A 23 -1.59 -6.68 -6.62
CA VAL A 23 -0.20 -6.50 -6.22
C VAL A 23 -0.02 -5.15 -5.56
N VAL A 24 0.88 -5.12 -4.59
CA VAL A 24 1.33 -3.91 -3.90
C VAL A 24 2.78 -3.66 -4.27
N GLU A 25 3.04 -2.49 -4.85
CA GLU A 25 4.38 -2.09 -5.31
C GLU A 25 4.71 -0.69 -4.81
N ALA A 26 5.93 -0.48 -4.31
CA ALA A 26 6.47 0.82 -4.00
C ALA A 26 7.29 1.34 -5.18
N VAL A 27 7.11 2.62 -5.53
CA VAL A 27 7.96 3.36 -6.46
C VAL A 27 8.73 4.40 -5.66
N LEU A 28 10.04 4.23 -5.56
CA LEU A 28 10.92 5.02 -4.70
C LEU A 28 11.39 6.33 -5.36
N PRO A 29 11.91 7.30 -4.58
CA PRO A 29 12.58 8.47 -5.13
C PRO A 29 13.77 8.02 -6.00
N GLY A 30 13.68 8.25 -7.31
CA GLY A 30 14.66 7.74 -8.30
C GLY A 30 14.07 6.76 -9.31
N GLY A 31 12.83 6.30 -9.09
CA GLY A 31 12.08 5.48 -10.06
C GLY A 31 12.28 3.97 -9.92
N GLU A 32 13.02 3.52 -8.91
CA GLU A 32 13.10 2.10 -8.55
C GLU A 32 11.72 1.58 -8.12
N VAL A 33 11.39 0.37 -8.56
CA VAL A 33 10.13 -0.31 -8.24
C VAL A 33 10.43 -1.53 -7.38
N VAL A 34 9.82 -1.57 -6.20
CA VAL A 34 9.95 -2.68 -5.24
C VAL A 34 8.58 -3.31 -5.03
N ARG A 35 8.47 -4.62 -5.23
CA ARG A 35 7.24 -5.34 -4.87
C ARG A 35 7.22 -5.56 -3.36
N LEU A 36 6.14 -5.13 -2.71
CA LEU A 36 6.00 -5.23 -1.26
C LEU A 36 5.39 -6.58 -0.88
N GLU A 37 5.92 -7.19 0.16
CA GLU A 37 5.31 -8.35 0.83
C GLU A 37 4.17 -7.90 1.76
N ALA A 38 3.18 -7.21 1.19
CA ALA A 38 2.00 -6.72 1.87
C ALA A 38 0.76 -7.52 1.43
N ASP A 39 -0.19 -7.73 2.34
CA ASP A 39 -1.51 -8.20 1.95
C ASP A 39 -2.30 -7.05 1.30
N PRO A 40 -2.71 -7.15 0.02
CA PRO A 40 -3.44 -6.08 -0.63
C PRO A 40 -4.75 -5.72 0.09
N GLU A 41 -5.42 -6.68 0.73
CA GLU A 41 -6.70 -6.44 1.40
C GLU A 41 -6.51 -5.61 2.67
N GLU A 42 -5.55 -6.00 3.51
CA GLU A 42 -5.16 -5.22 4.71
C GLU A 42 -4.72 -3.81 4.33
N PHE A 43 -3.99 -3.67 3.21
CA PHE A 43 -3.60 -2.36 2.70
C PHE A 43 -4.82 -1.51 2.34
N LEU A 44 -5.77 -2.07 1.60
CA LEU A 44 -7.00 -1.38 1.20
C LEU A 44 -7.86 -0.98 2.40
N GLU A 45 -8.00 -1.86 3.39
CA GLU A 45 -8.68 -1.56 4.66
C GLU A 45 -8.00 -0.41 5.41
N CYS A 46 -6.67 -0.39 5.40
CA CYS A 46 -5.92 0.67 6.05
C CYS A 46 -6.14 2.04 5.39
N LEU A 47 -6.25 2.09 4.06
CA LEU A 47 -6.60 3.31 3.35
C LEU A 47 -7.97 3.85 3.77
N ASP A 48 -8.95 2.97 3.96
CA ASP A 48 -10.30 3.36 4.35
C ASP A 48 -10.37 3.80 5.83
N ARG A 49 -9.42 3.35 6.66
CA ARG A 49 -9.27 3.71 8.08
C ARG A 49 -8.28 4.85 8.34
N GLU A 50 -7.73 5.47 7.29
CA GLU A 50 -6.77 6.57 7.35
C GLU A 50 -5.44 6.24 8.09
N CYS A 51 -4.99 4.98 8.14
CA CYS A 51 -3.72 4.60 8.78
C CYS A 51 -2.49 4.75 7.87
N LEU A 52 -2.40 5.84 7.11
CA LEU A 52 -1.31 6.07 6.14
C LEU A 52 0.08 6.12 6.79
N SER A 53 0.16 6.55 8.05
CA SER A 53 1.41 6.59 8.82
C SER A 53 1.93 5.18 9.14
N ASP A 54 1.05 4.23 9.47
CA ASP A 54 1.45 2.86 9.81
C ASP A 54 2.00 2.14 8.56
N LEU A 55 1.36 2.36 7.41
CA LEU A 55 1.85 1.87 6.12
C LEU A 55 3.21 2.48 5.76
N TYR A 56 3.41 3.76 6.08
CA TYR A 56 4.66 4.45 5.83
C TYR A 56 5.82 3.82 6.64
N GLU A 57 5.65 3.74 7.95
CA GLU A 57 6.65 3.21 8.89
C GLU A 57 6.99 1.75 8.57
N THR A 58 5.99 0.97 8.14
CA THR A 58 6.16 -0.45 7.85
C THR A 58 6.85 -0.70 6.51
N TYR A 59 6.45 0.02 5.45
CA TYR A 59 6.84 -0.35 4.08
C TYR A 59 7.74 0.65 3.37
N VAL A 60 7.62 1.95 3.64
CA VAL A 60 8.30 2.99 2.84
C VAL A 60 9.54 3.53 3.54
N LYS A 61 9.43 3.82 4.85
CA LYS A 61 10.55 4.31 5.65
C LYS A 61 11.75 3.36 5.65
N PRO A 62 11.59 2.03 5.77
CA PRO A 62 12.74 1.12 5.73
C PRO A 62 13.45 1.07 4.36
N LEU A 63 12.72 1.38 3.27
CA LEU A 63 13.26 1.39 1.91
C LEU A 63 13.96 2.70 1.56
N THR A 64 13.46 3.81 2.09
CA THR A 64 13.95 5.16 1.73
C THR A 64 14.89 5.75 2.76
N GLY A 65 14.78 5.36 4.03
CA GLY A 65 15.51 5.97 5.15
C GLY A 65 15.18 7.44 5.40
N SER A 66 14.22 8.01 4.67
CA SER A 66 13.76 9.40 4.78
C SER A 66 12.60 9.53 5.75
N GLU A 67 12.23 10.74 6.14
CA GLU A 67 10.96 11.03 6.82
C GLU A 67 9.90 11.52 5.83
N ALA A 68 8.63 11.19 6.10
CA ALA A 68 7.50 11.69 5.33
C ALA A 68 7.02 13.02 5.90
N VAL A 69 6.94 14.03 5.04
CA VAL A 69 6.37 15.35 5.36
C VAL A 69 4.88 15.43 5.08
N ALA A 70 4.38 14.64 4.13
CA ALA A 70 2.95 14.56 3.83
C ALA A 70 2.60 13.23 3.18
N ALA A 71 1.37 12.76 3.37
CA ALA A 71 0.82 11.62 2.67
C ALA A 71 -0.57 11.97 2.12
N GLU A 72 -0.85 11.50 0.91
CA GLU A 72 -2.18 11.57 0.31
C GLU A 72 -2.47 10.26 -0.42
N TRP A 73 -3.72 9.82 -0.43
CA TRP A 73 -4.13 8.69 -1.26
C TRP A 73 -5.04 9.15 -2.39
N LEU A 74 -5.01 8.40 -3.48
CA LEU A 74 -5.65 8.75 -4.74
C LEU A 74 -6.04 7.49 -5.50
N VAL A 75 -7.02 7.63 -6.40
CA VAL A 75 -7.53 6.52 -7.21
C VAL A 75 -7.34 6.83 -8.68
N VAL A 76 -6.68 5.93 -9.39
CA VAL A 76 -6.43 6.06 -10.83
C VAL A 76 -6.96 4.84 -11.55
N LYS A 77 -8.09 5.02 -12.25
CA LYS A 77 -8.83 3.98 -13.01
C LYS A 77 -8.92 2.60 -12.33
N GLY A 78 -9.14 2.58 -11.01
CA GLY A 78 -9.26 1.33 -10.24
C GLY A 78 -7.98 0.83 -9.57
N SER A 79 -6.88 1.58 -9.65
CA SER A 79 -5.73 1.38 -8.75
C SER A 79 -5.86 2.36 -7.58
N LYS A 80 -5.60 1.90 -6.36
CA LYS A 80 -5.45 2.77 -5.18
C LYS A 80 -3.97 3.05 -4.99
N ILE A 81 -3.62 4.31 -4.70
CA ILE A 81 -2.24 4.75 -4.64
C ILE A 81 -2.09 5.65 -3.44
N VAL A 82 -1.03 5.47 -2.67
CA VAL A 82 -0.59 6.40 -1.64
C VAL A 82 0.64 7.10 -2.16
N LYS A 83 0.64 8.42 -2.10
CA LYS A 83 1.79 9.26 -2.39
C LYS A 83 2.34 9.78 -1.07
N TYR A 84 3.59 9.47 -0.81
CA TYR A 84 4.36 10.01 0.30
C TYR A 84 5.30 11.08 -0.23
N SER A 85 5.12 12.31 0.24
CA SER A 85 6.08 13.39 0.03
C SER A 85 7.12 13.25 1.13
N LEU A 86 8.37 13.02 0.74
CA LEU A 86 9.52 12.85 1.61
C LEU A 86 10.40 14.11 1.52
N GLU A 87 11.35 14.26 2.44
CA GLU A 87 12.31 15.38 2.37
C GLU A 87 13.13 15.35 1.08
N GLU A 88 13.51 14.16 0.60
CA GLU A 88 14.39 13.98 -0.56
C GLU A 88 13.64 13.69 -1.87
N GLY A 89 12.30 13.61 -1.85
CA GLY A 89 11.53 13.32 -3.06
C GLY A 89 10.11 12.84 -2.81
N VAL A 90 9.62 12.00 -3.72
CA VAL A 90 8.27 11.43 -3.61
C VAL A 90 8.36 9.93 -3.81
N ALA A 91 7.76 9.19 -2.88
CA ALA A 91 7.51 7.76 -3.02
C ALA A 91 6.02 7.50 -3.28
N TYR A 92 5.72 6.45 -4.01
CA TYR A 92 4.34 5.98 -4.22
C TYR A 92 4.23 4.55 -3.74
N VAL A 93 3.12 4.19 -3.10
CA VAL A 93 2.71 2.80 -2.92
C VAL A 93 1.46 2.57 -3.74
N VAL A 94 1.51 1.62 -4.65
CA VAL A 94 0.48 1.35 -5.65
C VAL A 94 -0.12 -0.02 -5.38
N VAL A 95 -1.42 -0.05 -5.12
CA VAL A 95 -2.24 -1.25 -5.15
C VAL A 95 -2.96 -1.30 -6.50
N ARG A 96 -2.64 -2.30 -7.30
CA ARG A 96 -3.21 -2.48 -8.65
C ARG A 96 -3.51 -3.95 -8.93
N ARG A 97 -4.31 -4.19 -9.97
CA ARG A 97 -4.47 -5.54 -10.52
C ARG A 97 -3.21 -6.00 -11.26
N VAL A 98 -2.95 -7.30 -11.23
CA VAL A 98 -1.81 -7.96 -11.91
C VAL A 98 -1.81 -7.74 -13.42
N ASP A 99 -2.99 -7.67 -14.05
CA ASP A 99 -3.19 -7.49 -15.49
C ASP A 99 -3.01 -6.04 -15.95
N ARG A 100 -2.85 -5.11 -15.02
CA ARG A 100 -2.65 -3.70 -15.31
C ARG A 100 -1.20 -3.31 -15.13
N ASP A 101 -0.59 -2.81 -16.20
CA ASP A 101 0.79 -2.35 -16.19
C ASP A 101 1.03 -1.15 -15.25
N LEU A 102 2.11 -1.19 -14.49
CA LEU A 102 2.49 -0.13 -13.54
C LEU A 102 2.88 1.16 -14.27
N ALA A 103 3.62 1.08 -15.39
CA ALA A 103 4.05 2.27 -16.11
C ALA A 103 2.86 3.07 -16.65
N SER A 104 1.80 2.38 -17.09
CA SER A 104 0.52 3.00 -17.44
C SER A 104 -0.10 3.75 -16.26
N VAL A 105 -0.14 3.14 -15.07
CA VAL A 105 -0.65 3.79 -13.84
C VAL A 105 0.16 5.05 -13.49
N ILE A 106 1.49 4.97 -13.55
CA ILE A 106 2.39 6.11 -13.28
C ILE A 106 2.25 7.22 -14.33
N SER A 107 2.10 6.86 -15.60
CA SER A 107 1.85 7.85 -16.68
C SER A 107 0.56 8.64 -16.43
N GLU A 108 -0.49 7.93 -16.02
CA GLU A 108 -1.79 8.54 -15.70
C GLU A 108 -1.72 9.44 -14.46
N LEU A 109 -0.90 9.08 -13.47
CA LEU A 109 -0.61 9.95 -12.33
C LEU A 109 0.04 11.28 -12.75
N GLY A 110 1.01 11.21 -13.65
CA GLY A 110 1.65 12.39 -14.23
C GLY A 110 0.65 13.31 -14.92
N GLY A 111 -0.36 12.73 -15.59
CA GLY A 111 -1.46 13.48 -16.21
C GLY A 111 -2.42 14.16 -15.22
N LEU A 112 -2.53 13.66 -13.99
CA LEU A 112 -3.39 14.24 -12.95
C LEU A 112 -2.80 15.48 -12.26
N ARG A 113 -1.50 15.77 -12.42
CA ARG A 113 -0.88 17.00 -11.89
C ARG A 113 -1.51 18.30 -12.44
N GLY A 114 -2.36 18.23 -13.46
CA GLY A 114 -3.16 19.36 -13.97
C GLY A 114 -4.55 19.55 -13.32
N ARG A 115 -4.97 18.69 -12.39
CA ARG A 115 -6.27 18.76 -11.71
C ARG A 115 -6.10 18.63 -10.20
N SER A 116 -6.41 19.71 -9.49
CA SER A 116 -6.26 19.92 -8.05
C SER A 116 -6.62 18.69 -7.20
N VAL A 117 -5.71 18.29 -6.31
CA VAL A 117 -5.92 17.25 -5.28
C VAL A 117 -5.88 17.92 -3.90
N LEU A 118 -6.82 17.55 -3.04
CA LEU A 118 -6.95 18.00 -1.65
C LEU A 118 -5.69 17.60 -0.86
N ARG A 119 -4.83 18.57 -0.55
CA ARG A 119 -3.69 18.38 0.35
C ARG A 119 -4.18 18.32 1.80
N ARG A 120 -3.73 17.34 2.56
CA ARG A 120 -3.84 17.32 4.03
C ARG A 120 -2.46 17.02 4.62
N GLU A 121 -2.11 17.77 5.66
CA GLU A 121 -0.84 17.64 6.39
C GLU A 121 -0.93 16.44 7.35
N LEU A 122 0.16 15.66 7.46
CA LEU A 122 0.27 14.61 8.47
C LEU A 122 0.35 15.30 9.84
N SER A 123 -0.64 15.08 10.70
CA SER A 123 -0.69 15.61 12.07
C SER A 123 -0.27 14.55 13.08
#